data_AF-A3N2B3-F1
#
_entry.id   AF-A3N2B3-F1
#
_cell.length_a   1.000
_cell.length_b   1.000
_cell.length_c   1.000
_cell.angle_alpha   90.00
_cell.angle_beta   90.00
_cell.angle_gamma   90.00
#
_symmetry.space_group_name_H-M   'P 1'
#
loop_
_entity.id
_entity.type
_entity.pdbx_description
1 polymer ?
#
loop_
_entity_poly.entity_id
_entity_poly.type
_entity_poly.pdbx_seq_one_letter_code
_entity_poly.pdbx_strand_id
1 'polypeptide(L)'
;MNGMVLITKEQSNFIKGIAICLMLFHHLFTYPERFPSQIEIIWLSDSFHYEKYLGEVGKYCIPLFLFISGYGFASNNKKDINPKYYFNKIFLFFIAYWLVFSIFIPLSYFFSSHTFVTLNVKEFMLNFFGVSDSFNREWWFVFLYLVMLSITPLLFIMKKQFLPVFAISGLLYGLSFDNPKMYNILFWQPAYVLGFYAGINRECILKIYNDSNYRVWLFISSATFLTLGLLWRDWDSMPFFVIFFIFWVRFFLSLLHLY
;
A
#
# COMPACT_ATOMS: atom_id res chain seq x y z
N MET A 1 -14.05 1.93 -28.88
CA MET A 1 -12.83 1.17 -28.51
C MET A 1 -12.66 1.26 -27.01
N ASN A 2 -12.90 0.16 -26.28
CA ASN A 2 -12.56 0.11 -24.85
C ASN A 2 -11.04 0.26 -24.76
N GLY A 3 -10.57 1.39 -24.22
CA GLY A 3 -9.15 1.65 -24.07
C GLY A 3 -8.51 0.52 -23.29
N MET A 4 -7.44 -0.05 -23.84
CA MET A 4 -6.69 -1.13 -23.22
C MET A 4 -6.22 -0.73 -21.81
N VAL A 5 -6.46 -1.58 -20.82
CA VAL A 5 -6.16 -1.32 -19.41
C VAL A 5 -5.13 -2.34 -18.91
N LEU A 6 -4.07 -1.87 -18.26
CA LEU A 6 -3.05 -2.74 -17.65
C LEU A 6 -3.63 -3.59 -16.50
N ILE A 7 -4.45 -2.98 -15.64
CA ILE A 7 -5.13 -3.61 -14.51
C ILE A 7 -6.61 -3.21 -14.58
N THR A 8 -7.50 -4.17 -14.83
CA THR A 8 -8.94 -3.89 -14.87
C THR A 8 -9.47 -3.51 -13.49
N LYS A 9 -10.69 -2.97 -13.41
CA LYS A 9 -11.33 -2.65 -12.12
C LYS A 9 -11.51 -3.91 -11.25
N GLU A 10 -11.82 -5.04 -11.87
CA GLU A 10 -11.95 -6.33 -11.19
C GLU A 10 -10.60 -6.82 -10.66
N GLN A 11 -9.56 -6.81 -11.48
CA GLN A 11 -8.20 -7.16 -11.06
C GLN A 11 -7.70 -6.23 -9.94
N SER A 12 -8.02 -4.94 -10.00
CA SER A 12 -7.72 -4.00 -8.91
C SER A 12 -8.41 -4.37 -7.60
N ASN A 13 -9.66 -4.82 -7.64
CA ASN A 13 -10.37 -5.29 -6.46
C ASN A 13 -9.76 -6.59 -5.92
N PHE A 14 -9.38 -7.52 -6.80
CA PHE A 14 -8.70 -8.76 -6.42
C PHE A 14 -7.36 -8.47 -5.72
N ILE A 15 -6.52 -7.59 -6.28
CA ILE A 15 -5.24 -7.20 -5.68
C ILE A 15 -5.45 -6.51 -4.33
N LYS A 16 -6.50 -5.67 -4.18
CA LYS A 16 -6.86 -5.09 -2.87
C LYS A 16 -7.27 -6.17 -1.87
N GLY A 17 -8.01 -7.19 -2.31
CA GLY A 17 -8.34 -8.35 -1.48
C GLY A 17 -7.08 -9.07 -0.97
N ILE A 18 -6.11 -9.34 -1.86
CA ILE A 18 -4.80 -9.89 -1.49
C ILE A 18 -4.11 -8.99 -0.45
N ALA A 19 -4.07 -7.68 -0.69
CA ALA A 19 -3.45 -6.73 0.23
C ALA A 19 -4.13 -6.71 1.61
N ILE A 20 -5.47 -6.84 1.68
CA ILE A 20 -6.20 -6.98 2.95
C ILE A 20 -5.81 -8.27 3.67
N CYS A 21 -5.75 -9.40 2.97
CA CYS A 21 -5.31 -10.66 3.57
C CYS A 21 -3.88 -10.56 4.11
N LEU A 22 -2.96 -10.00 3.33
CA LEU A 22 -1.57 -9.75 3.74
C LEU A 22 -1.48 -8.84 4.97
N MET A 23 -2.28 -7.77 5.01
CA MET A 23 -2.37 -6.87 6.17
C MET A 23 -2.84 -7.62 7.43
N LEU A 24 -3.84 -8.50 7.30
CA LEU A 24 -4.30 -9.33 8.43
C LEU A 24 -3.21 -10.31 8.90
N PHE A 25 -2.55 -11.02 7.98
CA PHE A 25 -1.44 -11.91 8.34
C PHE A 25 -0.32 -11.18 9.06
N HIS A 26 0.02 -9.97 8.60
CA HIS A 26 1.03 -9.13 9.24
C HIS A 26 0.67 -8.81 10.70
N HIS A 27 -0.52 -8.23 10.93
CA HIS A 27 -0.90 -7.84 12.29
C HIS A 27 -1.16 -9.03 13.22
N LEU A 28 -1.52 -10.19 12.68
CA LEU A 28 -1.81 -11.38 13.47
C LEU A 28 -0.58 -12.24 13.77
N PHE A 29 0.44 -12.30 12.91
CA PHE A 29 1.51 -13.31 13.08
C PHE A 29 2.94 -12.76 13.07
N THR A 30 3.17 -11.51 12.65
CA THR A 30 4.53 -10.93 12.61
C THR A 30 5.17 -10.75 13.98
N TYR A 31 4.36 -10.45 14.99
CA TYR A 31 4.83 -10.02 16.31
C TYR A 31 4.39 -10.98 17.42
N PRO A 32 5.04 -12.16 17.57
CA PRO A 32 4.64 -13.15 18.56
C PRO A 32 4.64 -12.64 20.01
N GLU A 33 5.45 -11.64 20.32
CA GLU A 33 5.49 -11.00 21.62
C GLU A 33 4.19 -10.25 21.98
N ARG A 34 3.31 -10.00 21.00
CA ARG A 34 1.99 -9.38 21.23
C ARG A 34 0.91 -10.38 21.59
N PHE A 35 1.21 -11.67 21.57
CA PHE A 35 0.24 -12.70 21.93
C PHE A 35 -0.10 -12.64 23.42
N PRO A 36 -1.40 -12.69 23.79
CA PRO A 36 -1.77 -12.78 25.18
C PRO A 36 -1.14 -14.03 25.79
N SER A 37 -0.51 -13.89 26.97
CA SER A 37 0.18 -14.99 27.65
C SER A 37 -0.71 -16.18 28.03
N GLN A 38 -2.03 -16.01 27.88
CA GLN A 38 -3.07 -16.98 28.19
C GLN A 38 -3.52 -17.79 26.96
N ILE A 39 -3.07 -17.41 25.77
CA ILE A 39 -3.44 -18.06 24.51
C ILE A 39 -2.25 -18.91 24.03
N GLU A 40 -2.48 -20.21 23.93
CA GLU A 40 -1.54 -21.12 23.28
C GLU A 40 -1.74 -21.06 21.77
N ILE A 41 -0.66 -20.81 21.03
CA ILE A 41 -0.68 -20.82 19.56
C ILE A 41 -0.18 -22.16 19.08
N ILE A 42 -1.04 -22.82 18.31
CA ILE A 42 -0.72 -24.05 17.62
C ILE A 42 -0.04 -23.67 16.32
N TRP A 43 1.27 -23.87 16.25
CA TRP A 43 2.06 -23.64 15.06
C TRP A 43 1.94 -24.83 14.11
N LEU A 44 1.96 -24.57 12.79
CA LEU A 44 2.00 -25.59 11.75
C LEU A 44 3.25 -26.46 11.82
N SER A 45 4.34 -25.94 12.38
CA SER A 45 5.58 -26.66 12.62
C SER A 45 6.36 -26.08 13.79
N ASP A 46 6.85 -26.97 14.65
CA ASP A 46 7.68 -26.60 15.80
C ASP A 46 9.09 -26.16 15.40
N SER A 47 9.58 -26.60 14.23
CA SER A 47 10.92 -26.27 13.73
C SER A 47 10.94 -25.06 12.80
N PHE A 48 9.80 -24.72 12.20
CA PHE A 48 9.69 -23.58 11.28
C PHE A 48 8.39 -22.82 11.51
N HIS A 49 8.51 -21.56 11.95
CA HIS A 49 7.37 -20.67 12.18
C HIS A 49 6.83 -20.09 10.86
N TYR A 50 6.12 -20.91 10.08
CA TYR A 50 5.53 -20.53 8.78
C TYR A 50 4.64 -19.30 8.88
N GLU A 51 3.86 -19.19 9.95
CA GLU A 51 2.91 -18.12 10.20
C GLU A 51 3.62 -16.80 10.43
N LYS A 52 4.74 -16.82 11.19
CA LYS A 52 5.57 -15.62 11.37
C LYS A 52 6.15 -15.19 10.02
N TYR A 53 6.67 -16.12 9.23
CA TYR A 53 7.19 -15.82 7.90
C TYR A 53 6.10 -15.24 6.98
N LEU A 54 4.89 -15.80 6.97
CA LEU A 54 3.75 -15.27 6.24
C LEU A 54 3.34 -13.88 6.75
N GLY A 55 3.43 -13.63 8.06
CA GLY A 55 3.23 -12.31 8.64
C GLY A 55 4.26 -11.30 8.12
N GLU A 56 5.54 -11.66 8.09
CA GLU A 56 6.61 -10.81 7.54
C GLU A 56 6.36 -10.47 6.07
N VAL A 57 5.96 -11.45 5.26
CA VAL A 57 5.51 -11.23 3.87
C VAL A 57 4.30 -10.28 3.83
N GLY A 58 3.42 -10.36 4.82
CA GLY A 58 2.23 -9.53 4.98
C GLY A 58 2.51 -8.02 4.98
N LYS A 59 3.70 -7.58 5.38
CA LYS A 59 4.15 -6.17 5.33
C LYS A 59 4.04 -5.59 3.92
N TYR A 60 4.08 -6.43 2.88
CA TYR A 60 3.94 -6.03 1.48
C TYR A 60 2.55 -5.52 1.09
N CYS A 61 1.56 -5.58 1.99
CA CYS A 61 0.25 -4.97 1.78
C CYS A 61 0.33 -3.44 1.53
N ILE A 62 1.22 -2.74 2.22
CA ILE A 62 1.37 -1.28 2.15
C ILE A 62 1.72 -0.82 0.73
N PRO A 63 2.82 -1.29 0.10
CA PRO A 63 3.16 -0.85 -1.24
C PRO A 63 2.09 -1.27 -2.27
N LEU A 64 1.39 -2.39 -2.08
CA LEU A 64 0.27 -2.78 -2.96
C LEU A 64 -0.89 -1.80 -2.90
N PHE A 65 -1.33 -1.39 -1.71
CA PHE A 65 -2.38 -0.39 -1.56
C PHE A 65 -1.99 0.95 -2.21
N LEU A 66 -0.74 1.37 -2.03
CA LEU A 66 -0.23 2.61 -2.61
C LEU A 66 -0.13 2.55 -4.13
N PHE A 67 0.44 1.47 -4.68
CA PHE A 67 0.56 1.26 -6.12
C PHE A 67 -0.81 1.25 -6.80
N ILE A 68 -1.76 0.47 -6.27
CA ILE A 68 -3.11 0.39 -6.84
C ILE A 68 -3.84 1.73 -6.73
N SER A 69 -3.61 2.48 -5.65
CA SER A 69 -4.18 3.82 -5.50
C SER A 69 -3.64 4.77 -6.58
N GLY A 70 -2.32 4.91 -6.71
CA GLY A 70 -1.69 5.74 -7.73
C GLY A 70 -2.13 5.34 -9.14
N TYR A 71 -2.16 4.04 -9.44
CA TYR A 71 -2.63 3.49 -10.71
C TYR A 71 -4.09 3.85 -10.99
N GLY A 72 -4.97 3.67 -9.99
CA GLY A 72 -6.40 3.95 -10.12
C GLY A 72 -6.71 5.42 -10.35
N PHE A 73 -5.91 6.33 -9.78
CA PHE A 73 -6.03 7.76 -10.06
C PHE A 73 -5.54 8.08 -11.47
N ALA A 74 -4.35 7.64 -11.86
CA ALA A 74 -3.75 7.93 -13.16
C ALA A 74 -4.49 7.32 -14.36
N SER A 75 -5.03 6.11 -14.20
CA SER A 75 -5.75 5.40 -15.28
C SER A 75 -7.11 6.01 -15.61
N ASN A 76 -7.67 6.84 -14.71
CA ASN A 76 -8.96 7.50 -14.89
C ASN A 76 -8.80 8.86 -15.59
N ASN A 77 -8.31 8.85 -16.83
CA ASN A 77 -7.96 10.00 -17.70
C ASN A 77 -9.04 11.11 -17.86
N LYS A 78 -10.26 10.93 -17.35
CA LYS A 78 -11.37 11.89 -17.51
C LYS A 78 -11.37 13.00 -16.45
N LYS A 79 -10.39 13.05 -15.55
CA LYS A 79 -10.48 13.82 -14.29
C LYS A 79 -9.26 14.67 -13.97
N ASP A 80 -8.41 14.92 -14.98
CA ASP A 80 -6.99 15.23 -14.83
C ASP A 80 -6.60 16.28 -13.78
N ILE A 81 -7.42 17.29 -13.45
CA ILE A 81 -7.23 18.11 -12.23
C ILE A 81 -8.60 18.68 -11.81
N ASN A 82 -9.54 17.85 -11.33
CA ASN A 82 -10.76 18.39 -10.69
C ASN A 82 -10.61 18.32 -9.16
N PRO A 83 -10.34 19.45 -8.46
CA PRO A 83 -10.21 19.46 -7.00
C PRO A 83 -11.41 18.86 -6.27
N LYS A 84 -12.63 19.06 -6.80
CA LYS A 84 -13.86 18.50 -6.21
C LYS A 84 -13.86 16.98 -6.20
N TYR A 85 -13.23 16.34 -7.18
CA TYR A 85 -13.11 14.88 -7.22
C TYR A 85 -12.21 14.36 -6.09
N TYR A 86 -11.04 14.97 -5.90
CA TYR A 86 -10.11 14.59 -4.83
C TYR A 86 -10.69 14.88 -3.45
N PHE A 87 -11.31 16.04 -3.27
CA PHE A 87 -12.00 16.38 -2.04
C PHE A 87 -13.10 15.37 -1.70
N ASN A 88 -13.92 14.98 -2.68
CA ASN A 88 -14.95 13.97 -2.46
C ASN A 88 -14.35 12.60 -2.11
N LYS A 89 -13.19 12.23 -2.65
CA LYS A 89 -12.49 10.99 -2.28
C LYS A 89 -11.96 11.03 -0.85
N ILE A 90 -11.34 12.14 -0.44
CA ILE A 90 -10.90 12.37 0.94
C ILE A 90 -12.10 12.30 1.89
N PHE A 91 -13.20 12.98 1.56
CA PHE A 91 -14.39 13.02 2.39
C PHE A 91 -15.03 11.64 2.56
N LEU A 92 -15.20 10.86 1.48
CA LEU A 92 -15.72 9.50 1.55
C LEU A 92 -14.81 8.56 2.38
N PHE A 93 -13.49 8.75 2.28
CA PHE A 93 -12.54 8.03 3.13
C PHE A 93 -12.74 8.39 4.60
N PHE A 94 -12.89 9.68 4.93
CA PHE A 94 -13.15 10.12 6.30
C PHE A 94 -14.48 9.62 6.86
N ILE A 95 -15.53 9.49 6.05
CA ILE A 95 -16.79 8.87 6.53
C ILE A 95 -16.54 7.44 7.02
N ALA A 96 -15.82 6.63 6.25
CA ALA A 96 -15.49 5.26 6.64
C ALA A 96 -14.58 5.23 7.88
N TYR A 97 -13.57 6.11 7.91
CA TYR A 97 -12.67 6.26 9.06
C TYR A 97 -13.44 6.66 10.33
N TRP A 98 -14.32 7.66 10.25
CA TRP A 98 -15.11 8.15 11.38
C TRP A 98 -16.12 7.14 11.87
N LEU A 99 -16.68 6.29 11.00
CA LEU A 99 -17.50 5.16 11.42
C LEU A 99 -16.70 4.24 12.35
N VAL A 100 -15.50 3.82 11.92
CA VAL A 100 -14.61 2.99 12.75
C VAL A 100 -14.20 3.74 14.02
N PHE A 101 -13.80 5.01 13.90
CA PHE A 101 -13.39 5.86 15.02
C PHE A 101 -14.49 5.97 16.09
N SER A 102 -15.74 6.23 15.66
CA SER A 102 -16.89 6.41 16.57
C SER A 102 -17.26 5.14 17.34
N ILE A 103 -16.89 3.97 16.84
CA ILE A 103 -17.12 2.69 17.50
C ILE A 103 -15.93 2.37 18.40
N PHE A 104 -14.72 2.31 17.85
CA PHE A 104 -13.55 1.78 18.55
C PHE A 104 -12.94 2.74 19.58
N ILE A 105 -13.03 4.05 19.39
CA ILE A 105 -12.46 5.00 20.36
C ILE A 105 -13.27 5.01 21.67
N PRO A 106 -14.61 5.10 21.67
CA PRO A 106 -15.37 4.95 22.92
C PRO A 106 -15.20 3.57 23.56
N LEU A 107 -15.23 2.48 22.78
CA LEU A 107 -14.99 1.15 23.34
C LEU A 107 -13.62 1.05 24.02
N SER A 108 -12.57 1.57 23.38
CA SER A 108 -11.23 1.60 23.97
C SER A 108 -11.19 2.45 25.24
N TYR A 109 -11.81 3.63 25.23
CA TYR A 109 -11.83 4.51 26.42
C TYR A 109 -12.54 3.88 27.63
N PHE A 110 -13.66 3.17 27.42
CA PHE A 110 -14.45 2.61 28.53
C PHE A 110 -14.00 1.21 28.97
N PHE A 111 -13.49 0.37 28.05
CA PHE A 111 -13.26 -1.06 28.30
C PHE A 111 -11.80 -1.48 28.21
N SER A 112 -10.90 -0.66 27.65
CA SER A 112 -9.48 -1.01 27.58
C SER A 112 -8.81 -0.81 28.93
N SER A 113 -8.00 -1.77 29.36
CA SER A 113 -7.06 -1.60 30.48
C SER A 113 -5.88 -0.69 30.11
N HIS A 114 -5.69 -0.39 28.83
CA HIS A 114 -4.63 0.46 28.34
C HIS A 114 -5.08 1.91 28.12
N THR A 115 -4.35 2.86 28.68
CA THR A 115 -4.63 4.30 28.62
C THR A 115 -4.14 4.98 27.34
N PHE A 116 -4.40 4.39 26.17
CA PHE A 116 -3.98 4.98 24.89
C PHE A 116 -4.88 6.15 24.45
N VAL A 117 -6.18 6.08 24.77
CA VAL A 117 -7.13 7.17 24.49
C VAL A 117 -7.08 8.20 25.61
N THR A 118 -6.77 9.45 25.28
CA THR A 118 -6.67 10.55 26.24
C THR A 118 -7.80 11.56 26.04
N LEU A 119 -8.21 12.23 27.12
CA LEU A 119 -9.23 13.31 27.09
C LEU A 119 -8.66 14.66 26.64
N ASN A 120 -7.46 14.68 26.04
CA ASN A 120 -6.85 15.90 25.55
C ASN A 120 -7.50 16.30 24.22
N VAL A 121 -8.10 17.49 24.15
CA VAL A 121 -8.80 17.99 22.96
C VAL A 121 -7.88 18.08 21.73
N LYS A 122 -6.61 18.47 21.92
CA LYS A 122 -5.64 18.56 20.82
C LYS A 122 -5.35 17.16 20.26
N GLU A 123 -5.04 16.19 21.11
CA GLU A 123 -4.81 14.82 20.65
C GLU A 123 -6.07 14.23 20.01
N PHE A 124 -7.23 14.43 20.62
CA PHE A 124 -8.50 13.98 20.04
C PHE A 124 -8.68 14.52 18.62
N MET A 125 -8.48 15.81 18.39
CA MET A 125 -8.62 16.42 17.07
C MET A 125 -7.57 15.91 16.08
N LEU A 126 -6.32 15.73 16.52
CA LEU A 126 -5.27 15.17 15.67
C LEU A 126 -5.60 13.74 15.22
N ASN A 127 -6.12 12.90 16.12
CA ASN A 127 -6.55 11.54 15.76
C ASN A 127 -7.84 11.59 14.93
N PHE A 128 -8.80 12.47 15.23
CA PHE A 128 -10.05 12.60 14.48
C PHE A 128 -9.82 12.93 13.00
N PHE A 129 -8.81 13.75 12.69
CA PHE A 129 -8.39 14.04 11.32
C PHE A 129 -7.31 13.10 10.77
N GLY A 130 -6.96 12.04 11.52
CA GLY A 130 -5.97 11.04 11.10
C GLY A 130 -4.55 11.57 10.93
N VAL A 131 -4.21 12.68 11.61
CA VAL A 131 -2.88 13.29 11.64
C VAL A 131 -1.99 12.64 12.70
N SER A 132 -2.59 12.24 13.82
CA SER A 132 -1.96 11.44 14.87
C SER A 132 -2.56 10.03 14.88
N ASP A 133 -1.73 9.05 15.18
CA ASP A 133 -2.07 7.64 15.38
C ASP A 133 -1.94 7.22 16.85
N SER A 134 -1.83 8.19 17.78
CA SER A 134 -1.65 7.90 19.22
C SER A 134 -2.75 7.02 19.83
N PHE A 135 -4.00 7.13 19.36
CA PHE A 135 -5.12 6.31 19.85
C PHE A 135 -5.11 4.90 19.28
N ASN A 136 -4.52 4.71 18.10
CA ASN A 136 -4.30 3.41 17.50
C ASN A 136 -3.11 3.51 16.53
N ARG A 137 -1.96 2.99 16.96
CA ARG A 137 -0.71 3.08 16.19
C ARG A 137 -0.83 2.47 14.80
N GLU A 138 -1.70 1.48 14.61
CA GLU A 138 -1.90 0.86 13.29
C GLU A 138 -2.59 1.80 12.28
N TRP A 139 -3.07 2.96 12.72
CA TRP A 139 -3.66 3.99 11.84
C TRP A 139 -2.66 4.95 11.20
N TRP A 140 -1.35 4.79 11.44
CA TRP A 140 -0.30 5.62 10.83
C TRP A 140 -0.43 5.74 9.29
N PHE A 141 -0.99 4.72 8.63
CA PHE A 141 -1.21 4.69 7.18
C PHE A 141 -2.22 5.76 6.70
N VAL A 142 -3.14 6.21 7.55
CA VAL A 142 -4.16 7.21 7.21
C VAL A 142 -3.51 8.51 6.73
N PHE A 143 -2.59 9.06 7.51
CA PHE A 143 -1.91 10.30 7.16
C PHE A 143 -1.10 10.16 5.87
N LEU A 144 -0.38 9.05 5.71
CA LEU A 144 0.35 8.71 4.49
C LEU A 144 -0.58 8.74 3.27
N TYR A 145 -1.71 8.04 3.34
CA TYR A 145 -2.67 7.97 2.24
C TYR A 145 -3.23 9.36 1.88
N LEU A 146 -3.57 10.19 2.86
CA LEU A 146 -4.05 11.55 2.64
C LEU A 146 -3.00 12.42 1.94
N VAL A 147 -1.73 12.32 2.31
CA VAL A 147 -0.63 13.03 1.65
C VAL A 147 -0.48 12.54 0.21
N MET A 148 -0.47 11.22 -0.04
CA MET A 148 -0.36 10.65 -1.39
C MET A 148 -1.52 11.09 -2.30
N LEU A 149 -2.74 11.12 -1.75
CA LEU A 149 -3.90 11.62 -2.47
C LEU A 149 -3.77 13.11 -2.80
N SER A 150 -3.26 13.90 -1.87
CA SER A 150 -3.08 15.35 -2.02
C SER A 150 -1.99 15.73 -3.03
N ILE A 151 -0.94 14.93 -3.19
CA ILE A 151 0.10 15.15 -4.22
C ILE A 151 -0.33 14.71 -5.61
N THR A 152 -1.43 13.97 -5.75
CA THR A 152 -1.85 13.39 -7.03
C THR A 152 -2.11 14.44 -8.13
N PRO A 153 -2.77 15.57 -7.87
CA PRO A 153 -2.90 16.66 -8.85
C PRO A 153 -1.54 17.18 -9.36
N LEU A 154 -0.54 17.26 -8.47
CA LEU A 154 0.82 17.66 -8.87
C LEU A 154 1.46 16.62 -9.79
N LEU A 155 1.29 15.32 -9.51
CA LEU A 155 1.75 14.25 -10.39
C LEU A 155 1.09 14.31 -11.78
N PHE A 156 -0.17 14.73 -11.87
CA PHE A 156 -0.83 14.96 -13.16
C PHE A 156 -0.22 16.12 -13.95
N ILE A 157 0.17 17.21 -13.28
CA ILE A 157 0.91 18.31 -13.91
C ILE A 157 2.26 17.79 -14.45
N MET A 158 2.91 16.91 -13.69
CA MET A 158 4.22 16.33 -14.02
C MET A 158 4.14 15.01 -14.81
N LYS A 159 3.00 14.67 -15.42
CA LYS A 159 2.75 13.34 -16.02
C LYS A 159 3.71 12.95 -17.15
N LYS A 160 4.35 13.92 -17.81
CA LYS A 160 5.38 13.69 -18.85
C LYS A 160 6.81 13.56 -18.29
N GLN A 161 7.01 13.91 -17.03
CA GLN A 161 8.32 14.07 -16.39
C GLN A 161 8.67 12.85 -15.53
N PHE A 162 8.53 11.64 -16.07
CA PHE A 162 8.77 10.41 -15.32
C PHE A 162 10.14 10.37 -14.66
N LEU A 163 11.21 10.59 -15.44
CA LEU A 163 12.58 10.45 -14.97
C LEU A 163 12.93 11.39 -13.79
N PRO A 164 12.67 12.72 -13.84
CA PRO A 164 12.95 13.59 -12.71
C PRO A 164 12.04 13.30 -11.50
N VAL A 165 10.76 12.97 -11.69
CA VAL A 165 9.89 12.59 -10.55
C VAL A 165 10.36 11.31 -9.89
N PHE A 166 10.81 10.33 -10.68
CA PHE A 166 11.38 9.09 -10.17
C PHE A 166 12.71 9.33 -9.43
N ALA A 167 13.57 10.21 -9.95
CA ALA A 167 14.81 10.61 -9.29
C ALA A 167 14.56 11.32 -7.95
N ILE A 168 13.61 12.27 -7.93
CA ILE A 168 13.17 12.94 -6.69
C ILE A 168 12.61 11.91 -5.70
N SER A 169 11.77 10.99 -6.17
CA SER A 169 11.24 9.91 -5.35
C SER A 169 12.35 9.04 -4.74
N GLY A 170 13.39 8.71 -5.52
CA GLY A 170 14.57 8.00 -5.02
C GLY A 170 15.34 8.77 -3.96
N LEU A 171 15.52 10.08 -4.16
CA LEU A 171 16.18 10.95 -3.19
C LEU A 171 15.37 11.06 -1.89
N LEU A 172 14.05 11.27 -1.98
CA LEU A 172 13.15 11.31 -0.82
C LEU A 172 13.18 10.00 -0.05
N TYR A 173 13.18 8.86 -0.74
CA TYR A 173 13.35 7.55 -0.11
C TYR A 173 14.68 7.46 0.64
N GLY A 174 15.80 7.90 0.05
CA GLY A 174 17.10 7.94 0.72
C GLY A 174 17.09 8.81 1.98
N LEU A 175 16.44 9.96 1.95
CA LEU A 175 16.31 10.86 3.12
C LEU A 175 15.40 10.31 4.22
N SER A 176 14.62 9.26 3.96
CA SER A 176 13.71 8.69 4.96
C SER A 176 14.45 8.18 6.19
N PHE A 177 15.63 7.56 6.00
CA PHE A 177 16.40 6.93 7.08
C PHE A 177 16.88 7.93 8.15
N ASP A 178 17.04 9.20 7.79
CA ASP A 178 17.48 10.26 8.72
C ASP A 178 16.31 11.06 9.31
N ASN A 179 15.08 10.84 8.84
CA ASN A 179 13.91 11.68 9.16
C ASN A 179 12.78 10.88 9.80
N PRO A 180 12.88 10.51 11.10
CA PRO A 180 11.91 9.64 11.76
C PRO A 180 10.47 10.20 11.73
N LYS A 181 10.31 11.53 11.82
CA LYS A 181 8.99 12.19 11.77
C LYS A 181 8.27 12.02 10.43
N MET A 182 9.02 11.97 9.33
CA MET A 182 8.47 11.90 7.97
C MET A 182 8.76 10.55 7.30
N TYR A 183 9.31 9.60 8.06
CA TYR A 183 9.79 8.31 7.57
C TYR A 183 8.74 7.63 6.69
N ASN A 184 7.52 7.46 7.20
CA ASN A 184 6.45 6.77 6.48
C ASN A 184 6.12 7.41 5.12
N ILE A 185 6.11 8.74 5.04
CA ILE A 185 5.83 9.46 3.79
C ILE A 185 6.98 9.28 2.80
N LEU A 186 8.20 9.57 3.25
CA LEU A 186 9.40 9.56 2.42
C LEU A 186 9.72 8.15 1.90
N PHE A 187 9.54 7.16 2.77
CA PHE A 187 9.86 5.77 2.51
C PHE A 187 8.84 5.11 1.58
N TRP A 188 7.54 5.29 1.81
CA TRP A 188 6.51 4.53 1.08
C TRP A 188 6.01 5.20 -0.22
N GLN A 189 6.23 6.50 -0.39
CA GLN A 189 5.78 7.22 -1.60
C GLN A 189 6.26 6.64 -2.95
N PRO A 190 7.44 5.97 -3.08
CA PRO A 190 7.84 5.41 -4.37
C PRO A 190 6.84 4.41 -4.95
N ALA A 191 6.18 3.60 -4.10
CA ALA A 191 5.17 2.65 -4.55
C ALA A 191 3.97 3.35 -5.19
N TYR A 192 3.56 4.49 -4.62
CA TYR A 192 2.48 5.32 -5.15
C TYR A 192 2.86 5.95 -6.49
N VAL A 193 4.07 6.54 -6.57
CA VAL A 193 4.59 7.17 -7.79
C VAL A 193 4.71 6.15 -8.93
N LEU A 194 5.23 4.96 -8.64
CA LEU A 194 5.28 3.85 -9.61
C LEU A 194 3.89 3.46 -10.10
N GLY A 195 2.92 3.32 -9.19
CA GLY A 195 1.52 3.06 -9.54
C GLY A 195 0.96 4.12 -10.47
N PHE A 196 1.17 5.40 -10.13
CA PHE A 196 0.73 6.53 -10.93
C PHE A 196 1.28 6.48 -12.36
N TYR A 197 2.60 6.34 -12.53
CA TYR A 197 3.20 6.29 -13.87
C TYR A 197 2.89 5.00 -14.62
N ALA A 198 2.64 3.89 -13.93
CA ALA A 198 2.12 2.69 -14.56
C ALA A 198 0.69 2.91 -15.11
N GLY A 199 -0.12 3.73 -14.45
CA GLY A 199 -1.45 4.13 -14.93
C GLY A 199 -1.41 5.07 -16.13
N ILE A 200 -0.48 6.03 -16.13
CA ILE A 200 -0.23 6.94 -17.28
C ILE A 200 0.26 6.14 -18.49
N ASN A 201 1.22 5.24 -18.31
CA ASN A 201 1.89 4.50 -19.40
C ASN A 201 1.29 3.11 -19.64
N ARG A 202 0.06 2.86 -19.17
CA ARG A 202 -0.58 1.53 -19.14
C ARG A 202 -0.59 0.82 -20.50
N GLU A 203 -0.78 1.53 -21.60
CA GLU A 203 -0.83 0.94 -22.94
C GLU A 203 0.53 0.44 -23.40
N CYS A 204 1.59 1.19 -23.10
CA CYS A 204 2.97 0.78 -23.41
C CYS A 204 3.36 -0.46 -22.61
N ILE A 205 3.10 -0.43 -21.29
CA ILE A 205 3.39 -1.56 -20.40
C ILE A 205 2.59 -2.80 -20.81
N LEU A 206 1.32 -2.62 -21.19
CA LEU A 206 0.48 -3.71 -21.65
C LEU A 206 1.01 -4.35 -22.94
N LYS A 207 1.48 -3.56 -23.91
CA LYS A 207 2.08 -4.08 -25.14
C LYS A 207 3.28 -4.97 -24.84
N ILE A 208 4.19 -4.52 -23.97
CA ILE A 208 5.36 -5.30 -23.55
C ILE A 208 4.92 -6.60 -22.86
N TYR A 209 3.92 -6.53 -21.97
CA TYR A 209 3.45 -7.71 -21.24
C TYR A 209 2.75 -8.74 -22.14
N ASN A 210 2.03 -8.31 -23.17
CA ASN A 210 1.27 -9.21 -24.03
C ASN A 210 2.14 -9.99 -25.02
N ASP A 211 3.36 -9.54 -25.29
CA ASP A 211 4.32 -10.30 -26.09
C ASP A 211 4.78 -11.56 -25.33
N SER A 212 4.67 -12.74 -25.95
CA SER A 212 4.90 -14.02 -25.26
C SER A 212 6.33 -14.16 -24.73
N ASN A 213 7.32 -13.66 -25.48
CA ASN A 213 8.72 -13.77 -25.10
C ASN A 213 9.02 -12.84 -23.93
N TYR A 214 8.58 -11.58 -24.03
CA TYR A 214 8.77 -10.62 -22.95
C TYR A 214 7.97 -10.97 -21.69
N ARG A 215 6.82 -11.64 -21.81
CA ARG A 215 6.01 -12.04 -20.65
C ARG A 215 6.73 -13.04 -19.76
N VAL A 216 7.32 -14.08 -20.34
CA VAL A 216 8.07 -15.10 -19.58
C VAL A 216 9.33 -14.48 -18.99
N TRP A 217 10.05 -13.65 -19.76
CA TRP A 217 11.20 -12.90 -19.26
C TRP A 217 10.83 -11.94 -18.12
N LEU A 218 9.71 -11.23 -18.22
CA LEU A 218 9.19 -10.36 -17.15
C LEU A 218 8.84 -11.17 -15.91
N PHE A 219 8.25 -12.35 -16.05
CA PHE A 219 7.95 -13.23 -14.92
C PHE A 219 9.23 -13.70 -14.22
N ILE A 220 10.20 -14.22 -14.98
CA ILE A 220 11.48 -14.70 -14.45
C ILE A 220 12.27 -13.55 -13.81
N SER A 221 12.41 -12.41 -14.49
CA SER A 221 13.12 -11.26 -13.95
C SER A 221 12.44 -10.70 -12.69
N SER A 222 11.10 -10.61 -12.68
CA SER A 222 10.34 -10.22 -11.48
C SER A 222 10.57 -11.20 -10.32
N ALA A 223 10.61 -12.50 -10.60
CA ALA A 223 10.92 -13.52 -9.60
C ALA A 223 12.31 -13.30 -9.01
N THR A 224 13.31 -13.08 -9.87
CA THR A 224 14.69 -12.83 -9.44
C THR A 224 14.84 -11.53 -8.66
N PHE A 225 14.17 -10.46 -9.06
CA PHE A 225 14.26 -9.18 -8.35
C PHE A 225 13.58 -9.26 -6.98
N LEU A 226 12.42 -9.91 -6.90
CA LEU A 226 11.77 -10.15 -5.62
C LEU A 226 12.66 -11.03 -4.73
N THR A 227 13.18 -12.16 -5.22
CA THR A 227 14.04 -13.04 -4.40
C THR A 227 15.35 -12.39 -3.97
N LEU A 228 16.07 -11.72 -4.88
CA LEU A 228 17.27 -10.96 -4.53
C LEU A 228 16.97 -9.85 -3.54
N GLY A 229 15.82 -9.20 -3.73
CA GLY A 229 15.35 -8.19 -2.83
C GLY A 229 15.20 -8.66 -1.39
N LEU A 230 14.59 -9.84 -1.22
CA LEU A 230 14.42 -10.50 0.08
C LEU A 230 15.72 -10.98 0.70
N LEU A 231 16.68 -11.37 -0.13
CA LEU A 231 17.99 -11.81 0.36
C LEU A 231 18.85 -10.63 0.84
N TRP A 232 18.63 -9.43 0.30
CA TRP A 232 19.42 -8.24 0.63
C TRP A 232 18.75 -7.34 1.68
N ARG A 233 17.44 -7.44 1.84
CA ARG A 233 16.63 -6.47 2.56
C ARG A 233 15.34 -7.14 3.05
N ASP A 234 14.82 -6.70 4.20
CA ASP A 234 13.56 -7.22 4.74
C ASP A 234 12.36 -6.84 3.84
N TRP A 235 11.26 -7.61 3.91
CA TRP A 235 10.05 -7.46 3.08
C TRP A 235 9.45 -6.05 3.10
N ASP A 236 9.61 -5.31 4.20
CA ASP A 236 9.17 -3.92 4.37
C ASP A 236 10.01 -2.92 3.55
N SER A 237 11.20 -3.27 3.10
CA SER A 237 12.17 -2.30 2.58
C SER A 237 12.20 -2.14 1.06
N MET A 238 11.11 -2.53 0.39
CA MET A 238 11.08 -2.64 -1.07
C MET A 238 9.90 -1.93 -1.77
N PRO A 239 9.61 -0.65 -1.48
CA PRO A 239 8.51 0.08 -2.14
C PRO A 239 8.67 0.16 -3.67
N PHE A 240 9.90 0.10 -4.19
CA PHE A 240 10.18 0.10 -5.62
C PHE A 240 9.85 -1.22 -6.32
N PHE A 241 9.78 -2.33 -5.58
CA PHE A 241 9.67 -3.67 -6.17
C PHE A 241 8.22 -4.06 -6.43
N VAL A 242 7.26 -3.26 -5.97
CA VAL A 242 5.83 -3.57 -6.06
C VAL A 242 5.36 -3.86 -7.49
N ILE A 243 5.96 -3.22 -8.49
CA ILE A 243 5.62 -3.44 -9.89
C ILE A 243 5.95 -4.87 -10.35
N PHE A 244 7.01 -5.48 -9.83
CA PHE A 244 7.37 -6.87 -10.11
C PHE A 244 6.36 -7.85 -9.51
N PHE A 245 5.90 -7.57 -8.28
CA PHE A 245 4.83 -8.34 -7.66
C PHE A 245 3.52 -8.25 -8.46
N ILE A 246 3.19 -7.06 -8.97
CA ILE A 246 2.01 -6.87 -9.83
C ILE A 246 2.12 -7.70 -11.12
N PHE A 247 3.30 -7.77 -11.75
CA PHE A 247 3.50 -8.63 -12.91
C PHE A 247 3.35 -10.12 -12.58
N TRP A 248 3.79 -10.54 -11.40
CA TRP A 248 3.59 -11.88 -10.88
C TRP A 248 2.10 -12.21 -10.70
N VAL A 249 1.36 -11.39 -9.95
CA VAL A 249 -0.08 -11.59 -9.73
C VAL A 249 -0.81 -11.67 -11.06
N ARG A 250 -0.46 -10.81 -12.01
CA ARG A 250 -1.07 -10.80 -13.34
C ARG A 250 -0.77 -12.05 -14.15
N PHE A 251 0.45 -12.60 -14.03
CA PHE A 251 0.82 -13.85 -14.68
C PHE A 251 -0.06 -15.00 -14.16
N PHE A 252 -0.24 -15.10 -12.84
CA PHE A 252 -1.15 -16.10 -12.25
C PHE A 252 -2.60 -15.90 -12.67
N LEU A 253 -3.10 -14.66 -12.70
CA LEU A 253 -4.46 -14.36 -13.18
C LEU A 253 -4.65 -14.77 -14.65
N SER A 254 -3.61 -14.63 -15.48
CA SER A 254 -3.65 -15.04 -16.89
C SER A 254 -3.72 -16.56 -17.07
N LEU A 255 -3.17 -17.33 -16.13
CA LEU A 255 -3.27 -18.80 -16.09
C LEU A 255 -4.65 -19.29 -15.64
N LEU A 256 -5.32 -18.52 -14.78
CA LEU A 256 -6.65 -18.84 -14.24
C LEU A 256 -7.80 -18.52 -15.22
N HIS A 257 -7.51 -18.08 -16.45
CA HIS A 257 -8.50 -17.67 -17.46
C HIS A 257 -9.52 -16.61 -16.98
N LEU A 258 -9.18 -15.82 -15.96
CA LEU A 258 -9.94 -14.63 -15.57
C LEU A 258 -9.63 -13.49 -16.55
N TYR A 259 -10.26 -13.52 -17.72
CA TYR A 259 -10.21 -12.49 -18.76
C TYR A 259 -11.47 -11.64 -18.81
#